data_AF-A0A939Z1I6-F1
#
_entry.id   AF-A0A939Z1I6-F1
#
_cell.length_a   1.000
_cell.length_b   1.000
_cell.length_c   1.000
_cell.angle_alpha   90.00
_cell.angle_beta   90.00
_cell.angle_gamma   90.00
#
_symmetry.space_group_name_H-M   'P 1'
#
loop_
_entity.id
_entity.type
_entity.pdbx_description
1 polymer ?
#
loop_
_entity_poly.entity_id
_entity_poly.type
_entity_poly.pdbx_seq_one_letter_code
_entity_poly.pdbx_strand_id
1 'polypeptide(L)'
;MKKVTCLLLTLLFLVSFATSALAYSDKNLEAPKAKDVVIDGDLSEWDTDKCLRIDSLNQIIDQIEHWDGEADCSMEVYAMWDEENLYIAMKILDDTPLVYREGFPLDELDAVIFFLSTDPSADPARTEYTATDWRIVQSAYGYKGEYE
;
A
#
# COMPACT_ATOMS: atom_id res chain seq x y z
N MET A 1 12.50 -25.83 -43.78
CA MET A 1 12.74 -24.42 -43.46
C MET A 1 11.45 -23.69 -43.09
N LYS A 2 10.46 -23.51 -44.00
CA LYS A 2 9.20 -22.79 -43.72
C LYS A 2 8.42 -23.26 -42.47
N LYS A 3 8.33 -24.57 -42.20
CA LYS A 3 7.61 -25.12 -41.03
C LYS A 3 8.30 -24.82 -39.70
N VAL A 4 9.63 -24.79 -39.68
CA VAL A 4 10.44 -24.52 -38.47
C VAL A 4 10.39 -23.03 -38.14
N THR A 5 10.44 -22.16 -39.16
CA THR A 5 10.27 -20.70 -39.00
C THR A 5 8.88 -20.35 -38.47
N CYS A 6 7.83 -21.04 -38.93
CA CYS A 6 6.47 -20.83 -38.44
C CYS A 6 6.33 -21.23 -36.96
N LEU A 7 6.94 -22.36 -36.57
CA LEU A 7 6.92 -22.83 -35.17
C LEU A 7 7.65 -21.86 -34.21
N LEU A 8 8.80 -21.33 -34.64
CA LEU A 8 9.56 -20.33 -33.88
C LEU A 8 8.80 -19.02 -33.73
N LEU A 9 8.11 -18.56 -34.77
CA LEU A 9 7.27 -17.37 -34.72
C LEU A 9 6.07 -17.54 -33.79
N THR A 10 5.40 -18.70 -33.82
CA THR A 10 4.30 -19.01 -32.88
C THR A 10 4.78 -19.11 -31.44
N LEU A 11 5.98 -19.66 -31.20
CA LEU A 11 6.55 -19.75 -29.85
C LEU A 11 6.93 -18.35 -29.32
N LEU A 12 7.51 -17.49 -30.16
CA LEU A 12 7.78 -16.10 -29.79
C LEU A 12 6.49 -15.34 -29.45
N PHE A 13 5.43 -15.54 -30.24
CA PHE A 13 4.12 -14.90 -30.02
C PHE A 13 3.47 -15.37 -28.72
N LEU A 14 3.57 -16.67 -28.40
CA LEU A 14 3.04 -17.23 -27.15
C LEU A 14 3.81 -16.75 -25.91
N VAL A 15 5.13 -16.57 -26.01
CA VAL A 15 5.96 -16.04 -24.91
C VAL A 15 5.64 -14.56 -24.63
N SER A 16 5.31 -13.77 -25.66
CA SER A 16 4.94 -12.35 -25.51
C SER A 16 3.55 -12.09 -24.91
N PHE A 17 2.65 -13.08 -24.88
CA PHE A 17 1.36 -12.97 -24.19
C PHE A 17 1.44 -13.40 -22.71
N ALA A 18 2.45 -14.16 -22.31
CA ALA A 18 2.65 -14.59 -20.93
C ALA A 18 3.27 -13.49 -20.04
N THR A 19 3.91 -12.48 -20.61
CA THR A 19 4.61 -11.41 -19.87
C THR A 19 3.66 -10.42 -19.20
N SER A 20 2.46 -10.19 -19.73
CA SER A 20 1.51 -9.22 -19.16
C SER A 20 0.91 -9.67 -17.83
N ALA A 21 0.82 -10.99 -17.59
CA ALA A 21 0.32 -11.54 -16.33
C ALA A 21 1.38 -11.54 -15.21
N LEU A 22 2.66 -11.38 -15.56
CA LEU A 22 3.79 -11.33 -14.61
C LEU A 22 4.16 -9.89 -14.20
N ALA A 23 3.55 -8.86 -14.81
CA ALA A 23 3.82 -7.47 -14.44
C ALA A 23 3.21 -7.08 -13.08
N TYR A 24 2.26 -7.87 -12.57
CA TYR A 24 1.68 -7.72 -11.24
C TYR A 24 2.29 -8.74 -10.28
N SER A 25 3.61 -8.78 -10.21
CA SER A 25 4.32 -9.53 -9.17
C SER A 25 4.68 -8.55 -8.05
N ASP A 26 4.07 -8.71 -6.86
CA ASP A 26 4.75 -9.39 -5.73
C ASP A 26 4.35 -8.91 -4.33
N LYS A 27 3.63 -7.80 -4.15
CA LYS A 27 3.21 -7.33 -2.81
C LYS A 27 1.69 -7.31 -2.67
N ASN A 28 1.12 -8.46 -2.30
CA ASN A 28 -0.29 -8.61 -1.92
C ASN A 28 -0.41 -8.81 -0.40
N LEU A 29 -1.43 -8.20 0.20
CA LEU A 29 -1.82 -8.46 1.59
C LEU A 29 -3.07 -9.33 1.61
N GLU A 30 -2.98 -10.52 2.18
CA GLU A 30 -4.17 -11.31 2.50
C GLU A 30 -4.69 -10.87 3.87
N ALA A 31 -5.82 -10.14 3.89
CA ALA A 31 -6.46 -9.70 5.11
C ALA A 31 -7.30 -10.84 5.72
N PRO A 32 -6.96 -11.37 6.91
CA PRO A 32 -7.81 -12.35 7.57
C PRO A 32 -9.10 -11.71 8.07
N LYS A 33 -10.11 -12.54 8.28
CA LYS A 33 -11.35 -12.09 8.93
C LYS A 33 -11.06 -11.70 10.38
N ALA A 34 -11.50 -10.52 10.79
CA ALA A 34 -11.39 -10.00 12.14
C ALA A 34 -12.21 -10.84 13.13
N LYS A 35 -11.76 -10.84 14.39
CA LYS A 35 -12.48 -11.43 15.52
C LYS A 35 -12.96 -10.30 16.44
N ASP A 36 -12.24 -10.05 17.52
CA ASP A 36 -12.53 -9.01 18.50
C ASP A 36 -11.49 -7.88 18.39
N VAL A 37 -11.42 -7.22 17.23
CA VAL A 37 -10.43 -6.15 17.03
C VAL A 37 -10.80 -4.90 17.84
N VAL A 38 -9.82 -4.25 18.44
CA VAL A 38 -10.01 -3.02 19.21
C VAL A 38 -9.24 -1.88 18.54
N ILE A 39 -9.85 -0.69 18.44
CA ILE A 39 -9.20 0.48 17.84
C ILE A 39 -8.46 1.26 18.95
N ASP A 40 -7.29 0.77 19.33
CA ASP A 40 -6.43 1.38 20.36
C ASP A 40 -4.96 1.54 19.92
N GLY A 41 -4.60 1.00 18.75
CA GLY A 41 -3.25 0.99 18.18
C GLY A 41 -2.26 0.08 18.91
N ASP A 42 -2.74 -0.83 19.74
CA ASP A 42 -2.01 -2.05 20.10
C ASP A 42 -2.14 -3.04 18.92
N LEU A 43 -1.05 -3.77 18.62
CA LEU A 43 -1.04 -4.79 17.57
C LEU A 43 -1.04 -6.21 18.15
N SER A 44 -1.22 -6.36 19.47
CA SER A 44 -1.11 -7.64 20.16
C SER A 44 -2.11 -8.69 19.66
N GLU A 45 -3.28 -8.27 19.15
CA GLU A 45 -4.28 -9.15 18.53
C GLU A 45 -4.07 -9.40 17.03
N TRP A 46 -3.11 -8.74 16.40
CA TRP A 46 -2.83 -8.81 14.97
C TRP A 46 -1.77 -9.88 14.65
N ASP A 47 -1.91 -10.54 13.49
CA ASP A 47 -0.87 -11.42 12.94
C ASP A 47 0.23 -10.56 12.29
N THR A 48 1.22 -10.15 13.08
CA THR A 48 2.27 -9.22 12.63
C THR A 48 3.30 -9.84 11.68
N ASP A 49 3.25 -11.15 11.45
CA ASP A 49 4.09 -11.81 10.44
C ASP A 49 3.59 -11.58 9.00
N LYS A 50 2.33 -11.11 8.84
CA LYS A 50 1.71 -10.86 7.54
C LYS A 50 1.49 -9.37 7.32
N CYS A 51 2.47 -8.72 6.70
CA CYS A 51 2.40 -7.30 6.39
C CYS A 51 2.87 -6.98 4.97
N LEU A 52 2.44 -5.81 4.48
CA LEU A 52 3.13 -5.12 3.41
C LEU A 52 4.15 -4.17 4.00
N ARG A 53 5.31 -4.09 3.38
CA ARG A 53 6.39 -3.18 3.78
C ARG A 53 6.64 -2.14 2.72
N ILE A 54 6.76 -0.89 3.16
CA ILE A 54 7.35 0.23 2.42
C ILE A 54 8.65 0.54 3.14
N ASP A 55 9.75 0.05 2.57
CA ASP A 55 11.09 0.03 3.21
C ASP A 55 12.23 0.16 2.18
N SER A 56 11.91 0.54 0.93
CA SER A 56 12.88 0.57 -0.15
C SER A 56 12.65 1.69 -1.15
N LEU A 57 13.76 2.22 -1.68
CA LEU A 57 13.79 3.39 -2.56
C LEU A 57 12.89 3.27 -3.79
N ASN A 58 12.75 2.07 -4.37
CA ASN A 58 11.92 1.85 -5.55
C ASN A 58 10.41 1.95 -5.29
N GLN A 59 9.99 2.06 -4.01
CA GLN A 59 8.60 2.27 -3.61
C GLN A 59 8.28 3.76 -3.41
N ILE A 60 9.29 4.63 -3.39
CA ILE A 60 9.12 6.06 -3.22
C ILE A 60 8.73 6.68 -4.56
N ILE A 61 7.53 7.24 -4.62
CA ILE A 61 6.92 7.77 -5.85
C ILE A 61 6.87 9.30 -5.90
N ASP A 62 7.13 9.95 -4.77
CA ASP A 62 7.16 11.40 -4.63
C ASP A 62 8.21 11.78 -3.59
N GLN A 63 8.75 13.00 -3.66
CA GLN A 63 9.69 13.56 -2.68
C GLN A 63 10.89 12.65 -2.33
N ILE A 64 11.44 11.95 -3.32
CA ILE A 64 12.56 11.01 -3.15
C ILE A 64 13.82 11.64 -2.55
N GLU A 65 14.02 12.95 -2.76
CA GLU A 65 15.09 13.75 -2.18
C GLU A 65 15.00 13.91 -0.66
N HIS A 66 13.83 13.60 -0.08
CA HIS A 66 13.55 13.68 1.34
C HIS A 66 13.63 12.33 2.06
N TRP A 67 13.76 11.21 1.34
CA TRP A 67 13.86 9.87 1.93
C TRP A 67 15.32 9.43 2.11
N ASP A 68 15.76 9.25 3.36
CA ASP A 68 17.15 8.85 3.72
C ASP A 68 17.30 7.38 4.18
N GLY A 69 16.41 6.50 3.74
CA GLY A 69 16.50 5.06 3.98
C GLY A 69 15.35 4.49 4.81
N GLU A 70 15.45 3.20 5.16
CA GLU A 70 14.40 2.46 5.89
C GLU A 70 14.02 3.09 7.25
N ALA A 71 14.90 3.91 7.83
CA ALA A 71 14.61 4.60 9.08
C ALA A 71 13.68 5.82 8.92
N ASP A 72 13.43 6.25 7.69
CA ASP A 72 12.73 7.49 7.35
C ASP A 72 11.45 7.15 6.54
N CYS A 73 10.31 7.70 6.98
CA CYS A 73 8.98 7.55 6.37
C CYS A 73 8.63 6.13 5.87
N SER A 74 9.06 5.11 6.61
CA SER A 74 8.87 3.69 6.26
C SER A 74 7.76 3.08 7.08
N MET A 75 7.12 2.01 6.59
CA MET A 75 6.00 1.41 7.31
C MET A 75 5.79 -0.08 7.05
N GLU A 76 5.21 -0.74 8.05
CA GLU A 76 4.54 -2.02 7.93
C GLU A 76 3.02 -1.79 7.96
N VAL A 77 2.29 -2.36 7.01
CA VAL A 77 0.84 -2.23 6.87
C VAL A 77 0.19 -3.59 7.07
N TYR A 78 -0.85 -3.60 7.90
CA TYR A 78 -1.66 -4.75 8.27
C TYR A 78 -3.12 -4.49 7.91
N ALA A 79 -3.86 -5.54 7.60
CA ALA A 79 -5.28 -5.43 7.29
C ALA A 79 -6.05 -6.62 7.85
N MET A 80 -7.26 -6.37 8.33
CA MET A 80 -8.28 -7.37 8.67
C MET A 80 -9.64 -6.89 8.18
N TRP A 81 -10.63 -7.77 8.11
CA TRP A 81 -11.97 -7.37 7.67
C TRP A 81 -13.07 -8.14 8.39
N ASP A 82 -14.26 -7.56 8.46
CA ASP A 82 -15.49 -8.29 8.74
C ASP A 82 -16.61 -7.85 7.78
N GLU A 83 -17.84 -8.32 8.01
CA GLU A 83 -18.98 -7.99 7.17
C GLU A 83 -19.30 -6.48 7.09
N GLU A 84 -18.83 -5.67 8.05
CA GLU A 84 -19.14 -4.26 8.17
C GLU A 84 -17.95 -3.34 7.87
N ASN A 85 -16.72 -3.78 8.17
CA ASN A 85 -15.54 -2.92 8.19
C ASN A 85 -14.30 -3.56 7.54
N LEU A 86 -13.47 -2.70 6.97
CA LEU A 86 -12.07 -2.98 6.68
C LEU A 86 -11.22 -2.28 7.75
N TYR A 87 -10.41 -3.04 8.46
CA TYR A 87 -9.50 -2.57 9.49
C TYR A 87 -8.10 -2.48 8.92
N ILE A 88 -7.45 -1.33 9.08
CA ILE A 88 -6.07 -1.10 8.67
C ILE A 88 -5.28 -0.67 9.90
N ALA A 89 -4.13 -1.31 10.11
CA ALA A 89 -3.19 -0.92 11.14
C ALA A 89 -1.81 -0.75 10.54
N MET A 90 -1.00 0.13 11.14
CA MET A 90 0.29 0.50 10.59
C MET A 90 1.31 0.66 11.71
N LYS A 91 2.52 0.21 11.45
CA LYS A 91 3.70 0.55 12.25
C LYS A 91 4.56 1.46 11.40
N ILE A 92 4.68 2.71 11.81
CA ILE A 92 5.41 3.76 11.08
C ILE A 92 6.77 3.94 11.74
N LEU A 93 7.81 4.02 10.92
CA LEU A 93 9.18 4.32 11.32
C LEU A 93 9.61 5.62 10.64
N ASP A 94 10.07 6.53 11.47
CA ASP A 94 10.58 7.84 11.08
C ASP A 94 11.75 8.17 12.01
N ASP A 95 12.81 8.75 11.48
CA ASP A 95 14.00 9.15 12.24
C ASP A 95 13.84 10.56 12.82
N THR A 96 12.71 11.20 12.53
CA THR A 96 12.24 12.44 13.13
C THR A 96 10.85 12.26 13.79
N PRO A 97 10.47 13.13 14.74
CA PRO A 97 9.12 13.09 15.30
C PRO A 97 8.07 13.46 14.25
N LEU A 98 6.99 12.68 14.15
CA LEU A 98 5.85 12.98 13.26
C LEU A 98 5.18 14.30 13.66
N VAL A 99 5.07 15.25 12.73
CA VAL A 99 4.62 16.62 12.96
C VAL A 99 3.30 16.89 12.24
N TYR A 100 2.36 17.48 12.99
CA TYR A 100 1.25 18.23 12.44
C TYR A 100 1.50 19.73 12.53
N ARG A 101 1.13 20.47 11.47
CA ARG A 101 1.21 21.92 11.45
C ARG A 101 -0.13 22.51 10.99
N GLU A 102 -0.75 23.26 11.89
CA GLU A 102 -1.99 23.96 11.57
C GLU A 102 -1.78 24.91 10.36
N GLY A 103 -2.74 24.92 9.44
CA GLY A 103 -2.73 25.77 8.25
C GLY A 103 -2.01 25.18 7.02
N PHE A 104 -1.41 23.99 7.12
CA PHE A 104 -0.83 23.27 5.99
C PHE A 104 -1.75 22.12 5.53
N PRO A 105 -1.81 21.79 4.22
CA PRO A 105 -2.49 20.59 3.74
C PRO A 105 -1.88 19.34 4.37
N LEU A 106 -2.70 18.35 4.74
CA LEU A 106 -2.20 17.10 5.31
C LEU A 106 -1.26 16.33 4.35
N ASP A 107 -1.42 16.53 3.05
CA ASP A 107 -0.60 15.91 2.02
C ASP A 107 0.84 16.45 1.98
N GLU A 108 1.09 17.58 2.65
CA GLU A 108 2.39 18.23 2.78
C GLU A 108 2.97 18.06 4.20
N LEU A 109 2.38 17.18 5.01
CA LEU A 109 2.76 16.90 6.40
C LEU A 109 2.93 15.39 6.60
N ASP A 110 3.33 15.00 7.81
CA ASP A 110 3.42 13.60 8.19
C ASP A 110 2.02 13.00 8.32
N ALA A 111 1.63 12.30 7.26
CA ALA A 111 0.32 11.72 7.08
C ALA A 111 0.39 10.36 6.41
N VAL A 112 -0.58 9.53 6.73
CA VAL A 112 -0.88 8.33 5.96
C VAL A 112 -1.96 8.68 4.96
N ILE A 113 -1.74 8.30 3.70
CA ILE A 113 -2.73 8.38 2.64
C ILE A 113 -3.05 6.97 2.16
N PHE A 114 -4.32 6.58 2.28
CA PHE A 114 -4.83 5.31 1.79
C PHE A 114 -5.71 5.52 0.57
N PHE A 115 -5.40 4.80 -0.51
CA PHE A 115 -6.17 4.77 -1.74
C PHE A 115 -6.79 3.39 -1.92
N LEU A 116 -8.12 3.31 -2.06
CA LEU A 116 -8.86 2.06 -2.17
C LEU A 116 -9.89 2.14 -3.28
N SER A 117 -10.00 1.07 -4.07
CA SER A 117 -11.14 0.84 -4.96
C SER A 117 -11.99 -0.30 -4.43
N THR A 118 -13.31 -0.13 -4.43
CA THR A 118 -14.25 -1.21 -4.13
C THR A 118 -14.74 -1.96 -5.38
N ASP A 119 -14.27 -1.56 -6.56
CA ASP A 119 -14.53 -2.29 -7.81
C ASP A 119 -13.42 -3.32 -8.07
N PRO A 120 -13.67 -4.62 -7.88
CA PRO A 120 -12.68 -5.67 -8.11
C PRO A 120 -12.32 -5.85 -9.60
N SER A 121 -13.07 -5.24 -10.51
CA SER A 121 -12.82 -5.29 -11.96
C SER A 121 -12.12 -4.04 -12.50
N ALA A 122 -11.82 -3.07 -11.63
CA ALA A 122 -11.21 -1.82 -12.03
C ALA A 122 -9.84 -2.05 -12.69
N ASP A 123 -9.56 -1.27 -13.74
CA ASP A 123 -8.25 -1.29 -14.38
C ASP A 123 -7.19 -0.77 -13.38
N PRO A 124 -6.21 -1.59 -12.96
CA PRO A 124 -5.16 -1.17 -12.04
C PRO A 124 -4.22 -0.11 -12.64
N ALA A 125 -4.22 0.09 -13.97
CA ALA A 125 -3.41 1.10 -14.65
C ALA A 125 -4.15 2.42 -14.88
N ARG A 126 -5.41 2.56 -14.41
CA ARG A 126 -6.17 3.80 -14.56
C ARG A 126 -5.50 4.97 -13.82
N THR A 127 -5.66 6.17 -14.37
CA THR A 127 -5.08 7.40 -13.82
C THR A 127 -6.13 8.37 -13.26
N GLU A 128 -7.40 7.96 -13.22
CA GLU A 128 -8.52 8.79 -12.77
C GLU A 128 -9.40 8.00 -11.80
N TYR A 129 -9.93 8.70 -10.79
CA TYR A 129 -10.87 8.11 -9.84
C TYR A 129 -12.26 7.92 -10.45
N THR A 130 -12.92 6.89 -9.95
CA THR A 130 -14.32 6.57 -10.20
C THR A 130 -15.12 6.64 -8.90
N ALA A 131 -16.43 6.44 -8.99
CA ALA A 131 -17.32 6.54 -7.82
C ALA A 131 -17.06 5.47 -6.74
N THR A 132 -16.32 4.41 -7.05
CA THR A 132 -15.92 3.34 -6.13
C THR A 132 -14.53 3.55 -5.53
N ASP A 133 -13.89 4.68 -5.84
CA ASP A 133 -12.55 5.00 -5.37
C ASP A 133 -12.60 5.95 -4.17
N TRP A 134 -11.78 5.62 -3.18
CA TRP A 134 -11.69 6.31 -1.91
C TRP A 134 -10.27 6.78 -1.69
N ARG A 135 -10.14 8.01 -1.19
CA ARG A 135 -8.90 8.59 -0.69
C ARG A 135 -9.12 9.00 0.75
N ILE A 136 -8.38 8.38 1.66
CA ILE A 136 -8.46 8.66 3.09
C ILE A 136 -7.10 9.20 3.51
N VAL A 137 -7.08 10.37 4.15
CA VAL A 137 -5.88 11.02 4.64
C VAL A 137 -6.00 11.16 6.15
N GLN A 138 -5.00 10.67 6.88
CA GLN A 138 -4.96 10.70 8.33
C GLN A 138 -3.61 11.26 8.78
N SER A 139 -3.64 12.31 9.60
CA SER A 139 -2.43 12.77 10.29
C SER A 139 -2.02 11.76 11.35
N ALA A 140 -0.72 11.58 11.54
CA ALA A 140 -0.17 10.80 12.65
C ALA A 140 -0.19 11.53 14.01
N TYR A 141 -0.62 12.79 14.04
CA TYR A 141 -0.70 13.60 15.26
C TYR A 141 -1.79 13.12 16.22
N GLY A 142 -1.49 13.16 17.53
CA GLY A 142 -2.47 12.94 18.60
C GLY A 142 -2.66 11.49 19.02
N TYR A 143 -1.89 10.53 18.50
CA TYR A 143 -1.89 9.17 19.04
C TYR A 143 -1.30 9.16 20.47
N LYS A 144 -2.13 8.75 21.44
CA LYS A 144 -1.87 8.64 22.90
C LYS A 144 -1.76 9.91 23.75
N GLY A 145 -2.06 11.12 23.23
CA GLY A 145 -2.09 12.33 24.08
C GLY A 145 -0.77 12.63 24.80
N GLU A 146 0.36 12.05 24.35
CA GLU A 146 1.67 12.18 25.00
C GLU A 146 2.32 13.56 24.74
N TYR A 147 1.63 14.44 24.01
CA TYR A 147 2.07 15.79 23.68
C TYR A 147 1.12 16.88 24.21
N GLU A 148 0.21 16.55 25.13
CA GLU A 148 -0.51 17.53 25.98
C GLU A 148 0.12 17.66 27.38
#